data_AF-A0A8S3GFK6-F1
#
_entry.id   AF-A0A8S3GFK6-F1
#
_cell.length_a   1.000
_cell.length_b   1.000
_cell.length_c   1.000
_cell.angle_alpha   90.00
_cell.angle_beta   90.00
_cell.angle_gamma   90.00
#
_symmetry.space_group_name_H-M   'P 1'
#
loop_
_entity.id
_entity.type
_entity.pdbx_description
1 polymer ?
#
loop_
_entity_poly.entity_id
_entity_poly.type
_entity_poly.pdbx_seq_one_letter_code
_entity_poly.pdbx_strand_id
1 'polypeptide(L)'
;TEILQSKRILLDDDNTAYTIEPYVPPTRILRCYNCQQYDDHIAVRCPNKDKPICFKCGQQHSFNPDCQNEVCCAHCKGNHMAGNPNCPQKIATRENKKTQMKAIGQTPTTQTMNSNIWTGDTTRRLFGNATTTQSIILNKVHDNNNDELMKKLDSIENNIQTILKQQAEVNQLI
;
A
#
# COMPACT_ATOMS: atom_id res chain seq x y z
N THR A 1 23.25 13.28 -19.53
CA THR A 1 24.16 13.02 -18.39
C THR A 1 25.02 14.24 -18.05
N GLU A 2 25.37 15.09 -19.02
CA GLU A 2 26.14 16.34 -18.79
C GLU A 2 25.43 17.42 -17.96
N ILE A 3 24.12 17.66 -18.17
CA ILE A 3 23.37 18.73 -17.46
C ILE A 3 23.30 18.48 -15.93
N LEU A 4 23.28 17.22 -15.51
CA LEU A 4 23.30 16.86 -14.08
C LEU A 4 24.69 17.03 -13.46
N GLN A 5 25.75 16.96 -14.26
CA GLN A 5 27.13 17.14 -13.80
C GLN A 5 27.49 18.61 -13.66
N SER A 6 26.96 19.48 -14.53
CA SER A 6 27.22 20.93 -14.49
C SER A 6 26.46 21.68 -13.38
N LYS A 7 25.42 21.06 -12.77
CA LYS A 7 24.46 21.69 -11.83
C LYS A 7 23.91 23.03 -12.33
N ARG A 8 23.96 23.27 -13.64
CA ARG A 8 23.56 24.52 -14.30
C ARG A 8 22.78 24.16 -15.55
N ILE A 9 21.57 24.67 -15.64
CA ILE A 9 20.80 24.68 -16.89
C ILE A 9 20.96 26.06 -17.51
N LEU A 10 21.33 26.08 -18.79
CA LEU A 10 21.20 27.25 -19.65
C LEU A 10 19.82 27.16 -20.29
N LEU A 11 18.97 28.16 -20.03
CA LEU A 11 17.60 28.18 -20.57
C LEU A 11 17.52 28.88 -21.92
N ASP A 12 18.41 29.86 -22.18
CA ASP A 12 18.40 30.72 -23.37
C ASP A 12 19.81 31.09 -23.84
N ASP A 13 19.93 31.66 -25.05
CA ASP A 13 21.17 32.18 -25.67
C ASP A 13 21.79 33.36 -24.88
N ASP A 14 21.06 33.92 -23.91
CA ASP A 14 21.48 35.02 -23.04
C ASP A 14 22.45 34.60 -21.93
N ASN A 15 22.98 33.36 -21.99
CA ASN A 15 23.94 32.81 -21.03
C ASN A 15 23.45 32.84 -19.56
N THR A 16 22.13 32.86 -19.36
CA THR A 16 21.52 32.84 -18.03
C THR A 16 21.55 31.42 -17.49
N ALA A 17 22.32 31.21 -16.41
CA ALA A 17 22.50 29.89 -15.80
C ALA A 17 21.94 29.86 -14.38
N TYR A 18 21.07 28.89 -14.12
CA TYR A 18 20.47 28.66 -12.81
C TYR A 18 21.15 27.51 -12.08
N THR A 19 21.48 27.71 -10.81
CA THR A 19 21.96 26.63 -9.94
C THR A 19 20.82 25.65 -9.68
N ILE A 20 21.06 24.38 -9.98
CA ILE A 20 20.10 23.31 -9.74
C ILE A 20 20.47 22.62 -8.44
N GLU A 21 19.53 22.62 -7.50
CA GLU A 21 19.61 21.75 -6.34
C GLU A 21 18.95 20.40 -6.64
N PRO A 22 19.58 19.27 -6.26
CA PRO A 22 18.94 17.98 -6.41
C PRO A 22 17.66 17.94 -5.57
N TYR A 23 16.55 17.52 -6.18
CA TYR A 23 15.30 17.30 -5.46
C TYR A 23 15.49 16.18 -4.44
N VAL A 24 15.44 16.53 -3.16
CA VAL A 24 15.42 15.55 -2.06
C VAL A 24 13.97 15.28 -1.69
N PRO A 25 13.40 14.11 -2.02
CA PRO A 25 12.03 13.80 -1.67
C PRO A 25 11.87 13.82 -0.14
N PRO A 26 10.73 14.32 0.37
CA PRO A 26 10.48 14.31 1.80
C PRO A 26 10.45 12.87 2.31
N THR A 27 11.05 12.64 3.48
CA THR A 27 11.05 11.34 4.13
C THR A 27 9.62 10.83 4.29
N ARG A 28 9.35 9.66 3.69
CA ARG A 28 8.03 9.04 3.67
C ARG A 28 7.75 8.39 5.02
N ILE A 29 6.64 8.82 5.62
CA ILE A 29 6.10 8.23 6.85
C ILE A 29 4.87 7.42 6.48
N LEU A 30 4.91 6.14 6.84
CA LEU A 30 3.79 5.24 6.64
C LEU A 30 2.68 5.57 7.64
N ARG A 31 1.41 5.49 7.23
CA ARG A 31 0.26 5.55 8.14
C ARG A 31 -0.56 4.28 7.98
N CYS A 32 -0.87 3.60 9.07
CA CYS A 32 -1.82 2.50 9.04
C CYS A 32 -3.24 3.03 8.83
N TYR A 33 -3.97 2.55 7.83
CA TYR A 33 -5.36 3.01 7.58
C TYR A 33 -6.38 2.46 8.58
N ASN A 34 -6.02 1.45 9.38
CA ASN A 34 -6.89 0.89 10.41
C ASN A 34 -6.76 1.69 11.72
N CYS A 35 -5.56 1.75 12.31
CA CYS A 35 -5.36 2.42 13.61
C CYS A 35 -4.79 3.84 13.51
N GLN A 36 -4.61 4.37 12.30
CA GLN A 36 -3.99 5.66 12.01
C GLN A 36 -2.54 5.85 12.49
N GLN A 37 -1.90 4.88 13.15
CA GLN A 37 -0.52 4.98 13.66
C GLN A 37 0.51 5.27 12.57
N TYR A 38 1.54 6.06 12.93
CA TYR A 38 2.63 6.43 12.04
C TYR A 38 3.82 5.47 12.19
N ASP A 39 4.39 5.07 11.06
CA ASP A 39 5.68 4.36 10.90
C ASP A 39 5.86 3.05 11.67
N ASP A 40 4.78 2.38 12.03
CA ASP A 40 4.80 1.09 12.76
C ASP A 40 4.48 -0.10 11.84
N HIS A 41 3.34 -0.05 11.12
CA HIS A 41 2.88 -1.15 10.29
C HIS A 41 1.95 -0.72 9.14
N ILE A 42 1.74 -1.62 8.18
CA ILE A 42 0.72 -1.51 7.13
C ILE A 42 -0.63 -2.07 7.61
N ALA A 43 -1.73 -1.63 6.99
CA ALA A 43 -3.10 -2.02 7.39
C ALA A 43 -3.30 -3.56 7.48
N VAL A 44 -2.73 -4.31 6.54
CA VAL A 44 -2.82 -5.79 6.50
C VAL A 44 -2.21 -6.45 7.75
N ARG A 45 -1.20 -5.83 8.37
CA ARG A 45 -0.52 -6.32 9.57
C ARG A 45 -0.91 -5.54 10.82
N CYS A 46 -2.08 -4.90 10.80
CA CYS A 46 -2.53 -4.11 11.94
C CYS A 46 -2.98 -5.02 13.09
N PRO A 47 -2.40 -4.88 14.30
CA PRO A 47 -2.85 -5.64 15.47
C PRO A 47 -4.26 -5.24 15.91
N ASN A 48 -4.71 -4.03 15.57
CA ASN A 48 -6.01 -3.47 15.94
C ASN A 48 -6.97 -3.40 14.76
N LYS A 49 -6.89 -4.35 13.81
CA LYS A 49 -7.74 -4.36 12.61
C LYS A 49 -9.25 -4.39 12.94
N ASP A 50 -9.62 -5.03 14.05
CA ASP A 50 -11.01 -5.17 14.50
C ASP A 50 -11.53 -3.92 15.23
N LYS A 51 -10.65 -2.96 15.53
CA LYS A 51 -10.96 -1.68 16.20
C LYS A 51 -10.42 -0.51 15.38
N PRO A 52 -10.94 -0.29 14.16
CA PRO A 52 -10.47 0.79 13.30
C PRO A 52 -10.77 2.15 13.93
N ILE A 53 -9.90 3.10 13.61
CA ILE A 53 -9.97 4.50 14.00
C ILE A 53 -10.27 5.32 12.75
N CYS A 54 -11.29 6.15 12.84
CA CYS A 54 -11.74 6.98 11.74
C CYS A 54 -10.67 8.01 11.37
N PHE A 55 -10.36 8.08 10.08
CA PHE A 55 -9.41 9.04 9.54
C PHE A 55 -9.82 10.52 9.75
N LYS A 56 -11.13 10.79 9.78
CA LYS A 56 -11.71 12.14 9.90
C LYS A 56 -11.77 12.62 11.34
N CYS A 57 -12.36 11.84 12.24
CA CYS A 57 -12.68 12.27 13.61
C CYS A 57 -11.85 11.59 14.71
N GLY A 58 -11.02 10.60 14.37
CA GLY A 58 -10.15 9.93 15.35
C GLY A 58 -10.89 9.07 16.38
N GLN A 59 -12.20 8.85 16.23
CA GLN A 59 -12.97 7.93 17.08
C GLN A 59 -12.91 6.49 16.58
N GLN A 60 -13.25 5.54 17.44
CA GLN A 60 -13.20 4.10 17.15
C GLN A 60 -14.40 3.67 16.28
N HIS A 61 -14.25 3.86 14.97
CA HIS A 61 -15.09 3.28 13.93
C HIS A 61 -14.35 3.31 12.59
N SER A 62 -14.79 2.51 11.62
CA SER A 62 -14.27 2.54 10.25
C SER A 62 -14.53 3.89 9.58
N PHE A 63 -13.68 4.27 8.62
CA PHE A 63 -13.91 5.49 7.85
C PHE A 63 -15.29 5.46 7.18
N ASN A 64 -16.06 6.52 7.37
CA ASN A 64 -17.33 6.77 6.70
C ASN A 64 -17.27 8.18 6.09
N PRO A 65 -17.53 8.36 4.77
CA PRO A 65 -17.59 9.68 4.16
C PRO A 65 -18.61 10.61 4.83
N ASP A 66 -19.72 10.08 5.32
CA ASP A 66 -20.82 10.82 5.94
C ASP A 66 -20.68 10.93 7.47
N CYS A 67 -19.46 10.75 7.99
CA CYS A 67 -19.18 10.84 9.41
C CYS A 67 -19.53 12.26 9.93
N GLN A 68 -20.54 12.34 10.81
CA GLN A 68 -21.04 13.60 11.39
C GLN A 68 -20.16 14.14 12.51
N ASN A 69 -19.20 13.35 13.01
CA ASN A 69 -18.28 13.78 14.06
C ASN A 69 -17.37 14.92 13.58
N GLU A 70 -17.01 15.80 14.50
CA GLU A 70 -16.05 16.86 14.26
C GLU A 70 -14.70 16.32 13.79
N VAL A 71 -14.02 17.11 12.94
CA VAL A 71 -12.71 16.74 12.42
C VAL A 71 -11.69 16.80 13.54
N CYS A 72 -11.07 15.66 13.84
CA CYS A 72 -10.13 15.54 14.93
C CYS A 72 -9.05 14.51 14.61
N CYS A 73 -7.79 14.90 14.86
CA CYS A 73 -6.65 14.05 14.61
C CYS A 73 -6.54 12.97 15.69
N ALA A 74 -6.46 11.70 15.28
CA ALA A 74 -6.30 10.58 16.21
C ALA A 74 -5.08 10.73 17.15
N HIS A 75 -4.01 11.39 16.69
CA HIS A 75 -2.74 11.52 17.40
C HIS A 75 -2.63 12.78 18.25
N CYS A 76 -2.64 13.95 17.59
CA CYS A 76 -2.40 15.21 18.28
C CYS A 76 -3.67 15.86 18.81
N LYS A 77 -4.85 15.25 18.56
CA LYS A 77 -6.17 15.77 18.95
C LYS A 77 -6.48 17.18 18.43
N GLY A 78 -5.78 17.62 17.37
CA GLY A 78 -6.00 18.92 16.73
C GLY A 78 -7.16 18.89 15.73
N ASN A 79 -7.64 20.07 15.35
CA ASN A 79 -8.70 20.26 14.36
C ASN A 79 -8.21 20.01 12.92
N HIS A 80 -7.86 18.75 12.62
CA HIS A 80 -7.50 18.28 11.29
C HIS A 80 -7.58 16.74 11.20
N MET A 81 -7.73 16.21 10.00
CA MET A 81 -7.72 14.76 9.75
C MET A 81 -6.33 14.15 10.02
N ALA A 82 -6.26 12.87 10.38
CA ALA A 82 -5.00 12.16 10.71
C ALA A 82 -3.95 12.09 9.56
N GLY A 83 -4.25 12.63 8.38
CA GLY A 83 -3.33 12.70 7.24
C GLY A 83 -2.67 14.04 7.02
N ASN A 84 -3.08 15.08 7.76
CA ASN A 84 -2.66 16.45 7.52
C ASN A 84 -1.11 16.54 7.50
N PRO A 85 -0.50 17.10 6.43
CA PRO A 85 0.95 17.30 6.36
C PRO A 85 1.50 18.17 7.50
N ASN A 86 0.68 19.07 8.06
CA ASN A 86 1.03 20.00 9.13
C ASN A 86 0.74 19.45 10.53
N CYS A 87 0.41 18.16 10.66
CA CYS A 87 0.21 17.55 11.97
C CYS A 87 1.54 17.53 12.76
N PRO A 88 1.60 18.08 13.99
CA PRO A 88 2.84 18.15 14.76
C PRO A 88 3.43 16.76 15.06
N GLN A 89 2.58 15.77 15.30
CA GLN A 89 3.02 14.39 15.52
C GLN A 89 3.62 13.77 14.26
N LYS A 90 3.02 14.02 13.09
CA LYS A 90 3.55 13.54 11.80
C LYS A 90 4.92 14.17 11.48
N ILE A 91 5.07 15.46 11.77
CA ILE A 91 6.33 16.19 11.62
C ILE A 91 7.38 15.58 12.55
N ALA A 92 7.06 15.39 13.83
CA ALA A 92 7.96 14.77 14.80
C ALA A 92 8.41 13.36 14.37
N THR A 93 7.49 12.49 13.94
CA THR A 93 7.83 11.16 13.42
C THR A 93 8.74 11.25 12.19
N ARG A 94 8.51 12.23 11.30
CA ARG A 94 9.35 12.45 10.12
C ARG A 94 10.77 12.85 10.50
N GLU A 95 10.93 13.77 11.44
CA GLU A 95 12.26 14.19 11.89
C GLU A 95 12.99 13.06 12.63
N ASN A 96 12.30 12.31 13.48
CA ASN A 96 12.87 11.14 14.15
C ASN A 96 13.36 10.10 13.14
N LYS A 97 12.58 9.81 12.09
CA LYS A 97 12.97 8.89 11.03
C LYS A 97 14.18 9.40 10.24
N LYS A 98 14.22 10.69 9.91
CA LYS A 98 15.38 11.32 9.26
C LYS A 98 16.66 11.15 10.09
N THR A 99 16.58 11.39 11.39
CA THR A 99 17.73 11.26 12.30
C THR A 99 18.20 9.82 12.39
N GLN A 100 17.28 8.85 12.50
CA GLN A 100 17.61 7.43 12.49
C GLN A 100 18.29 7.00 11.16
N MET A 101 17.78 7.46 10.01
CA MET A 101 18.39 7.17 8.71
C MET A 101 19.82 7.72 8.60
N LYS A 102 20.08 8.94 9.11
CA LYS A 102 21.41 9.54 9.14
C LYS A 102 22.38 8.77 10.04
N ALA A 103 21.92 8.30 11.20
CA ALA A 103 22.74 7.55 12.14
C ALA A 103 23.19 6.17 11.59
N ILE A 104 22.40 5.59 10.69
CA ILE A 104 22.69 4.29 10.06
C ILE A 104 23.65 4.44 8.84
N GLY A 105 24.04 5.67 8.48
CA GLY A 105 24.97 5.93 7.35
C GLY A 105 24.38 5.62 5.98
N GLN A 106 23.08 5.31 5.89
CA GLN A 106 22.38 5.10 4.63
C GLN A 106 21.95 6.47 4.12
N THR A 107 22.64 6.96 3.09
CA THR A 107 22.08 8.01 2.24
C THR A 107 20.71 7.54 1.75
N PRO A 108 19.73 8.45 1.57
CA PRO A 108 18.46 8.06 0.99
C PRO A 108 18.79 7.44 -0.36
N THR A 109 18.63 6.13 -0.45
CA THR A 109 18.82 5.39 -1.68
C THR A 109 17.91 6.11 -2.67
N THR A 110 18.53 6.80 -3.63
CA THR A 110 17.92 6.98 -4.95
C THR A 110 17.43 5.59 -5.27
N GLN A 111 16.13 5.37 -5.10
CA GLN A 111 15.48 4.19 -5.65
C GLN A 111 15.96 4.18 -7.08
N THR A 112 16.77 3.19 -7.44
CA THR A 112 17.13 2.91 -8.82
C THR A 112 15.83 3.07 -9.57
N MET A 113 15.73 4.11 -10.40
CA MET A 113 14.49 4.39 -11.09
C MET A 113 14.16 3.13 -11.84
N ASN A 114 13.12 2.43 -11.38
CA ASN A 114 12.55 1.36 -12.15
C ASN A 114 11.98 2.11 -13.35
N SER A 115 12.69 2.06 -14.47
CA SER A 115 12.33 2.75 -15.69
C SER A 115 11.02 2.15 -16.16
N ASN A 116 9.92 2.70 -15.66
CA ASN A 116 8.63 2.59 -16.30
C ASN A 116 8.77 3.36 -17.61
N ILE A 117 9.30 2.66 -18.62
CA ILE A 117 9.17 3.03 -20.02
C ILE A 117 7.69 3.27 -20.24
N TRP A 118 7.32 4.53 -20.44
CA TRP A 118 5.97 4.95 -20.74
C TRP A 118 5.69 4.58 -22.20
N THR A 119 5.24 3.34 -22.43
CA THR A 119 4.54 2.98 -23.65
C THR A 119 3.10 3.42 -23.47
N GLY A 120 2.63 4.33 -24.33
CA GLY A 120 1.37 5.07 -24.21
C GLY A 120 0.10 4.24 -24.38
N ASP A 121 -0.05 3.17 -23.60
CA ASP A 121 -1.29 2.39 -23.50
C ASP A 121 -1.83 2.47 -22.07
N THR A 122 -2.74 3.41 -21.85
CA THR A 122 -3.34 3.76 -20.55
C THR A 122 -4.44 2.81 -20.10
N THR A 123 -4.47 1.57 -20.60
CA THR A 123 -5.41 0.57 -20.10
C THR A 123 -4.71 -0.75 -19.80
N ARG A 124 -4.90 -1.27 -18.57
CA ARG A 124 -4.43 -2.57 -18.05
C ARG A 124 -3.03 -2.58 -17.41
N ARG A 125 -2.91 -1.93 -16.24
CA ARG A 125 -1.98 -2.37 -15.17
C ARG A 125 -2.73 -2.57 -13.86
N LEU A 126 -3.63 -3.55 -13.86
CA LEU A 126 -4.10 -4.23 -12.65
C LEU A 126 -3.30 -5.53 -12.57
N PHE A 127 -2.37 -5.57 -11.62
CA PHE A 127 -1.69 -6.76 -11.06
C PHE A 127 -1.01 -7.73 -12.05
N GLY A 128 0.32 -7.63 -12.14
CA GLY A 128 1.19 -8.61 -12.78
C GLY A 128 2.35 -8.98 -11.85
N ASN A 129 2.51 -10.28 -11.61
CA ASN A 129 3.38 -10.89 -10.61
C ASN A 129 4.84 -10.89 -11.05
N ALA A 130 5.75 -10.44 -10.18
CA ALA A 130 7.19 -10.69 -10.33
C ALA A 130 7.58 -11.92 -9.49
N THR A 131 7.72 -13.07 -10.15
CA THR A 131 8.33 -14.27 -9.60
C THR A 131 9.86 -14.22 -9.71
N THR A 132 10.52 -14.80 -8.70
CA THR A 132 11.94 -15.23 -8.62
C THR A 132 12.89 -14.13 -8.11
N THR A 133 13.51 -14.24 -6.92
CA THR A 133 14.17 -15.42 -6.32
C THR A 133 14.00 -15.46 -4.79
N GLN A 134 13.78 -16.68 -4.28
CA GLN A 134 13.73 -17.11 -2.88
C GLN A 134 14.92 -16.55 -2.05
N SER A 135 14.83 -16.30 -0.75
CA SER A 135 14.28 -17.18 0.30
C SER A 135 14.17 -16.42 1.64
N ILE A 136 13.25 -16.89 2.50
CA ILE A 136 13.24 -16.86 3.99
C ILE A 136 11.91 -16.33 4.57
N ILE A 137 11.04 -17.31 4.88
CA ILE A 137 10.01 -17.39 5.95
C ILE A 137 8.71 -16.59 5.74
N LEU A 138 7.75 -17.24 5.08
CA LEU A 138 6.31 -17.08 5.30
C LEU A 138 5.68 -18.47 5.35
N ASN A 139 5.44 -19.01 6.55
CA ASN A 139 4.54 -20.13 6.82
C ASN A 139 3.90 -19.80 8.20
N LYS A 140 2.58 -19.70 8.42
CA LYS A 140 1.64 -20.84 8.47
C LYS A 140 0.15 -20.41 8.61
N VAL A 141 -0.34 -19.35 7.95
CA VAL A 141 -1.75 -18.90 8.20
C VAL A 141 -2.64 -18.84 6.96
N HIS A 142 -2.12 -19.08 5.74
CA HIS A 142 -2.93 -18.93 4.51
C HIS A 142 -3.37 -20.23 3.82
N ASP A 143 -2.95 -21.40 4.30
CA ASP A 143 -3.21 -22.66 3.59
C ASP A 143 -4.55 -23.33 4.01
N ASN A 144 -4.97 -23.17 5.27
CA ASN A 144 -6.12 -23.90 5.81
C ASN A 144 -7.48 -23.55 5.16
N ASN A 145 -7.67 -22.29 4.75
CA ASN A 145 -8.96 -21.88 4.17
C ASN A 145 -9.11 -22.34 2.72
N ASN A 146 -8.01 -22.49 1.98
CA ASN A 146 -8.05 -22.93 0.58
C ASN A 146 -8.27 -24.44 0.47
N ASP A 147 -7.71 -25.24 1.39
CA ASP A 147 -7.96 -26.69 1.43
C ASP A 147 -9.42 -27.03 1.76
N GLU A 148 -10.06 -26.24 2.63
CA GLU A 148 -11.48 -26.41 2.94
C GLU A 148 -12.37 -26.05 1.75
N LEU A 149 -12.02 -25.00 1.00
CA LEU A 149 -12.72 -24.61 -0.22
C LEU A 149 -12.57 -25.66 -1.33
N MET A 150 -11.39 -26.26 -1.50
CA MET A 150 -11.15 -27.32 -2.48
C MET A 150 -11.96 -28.57 -2.15
N LYS A 151 -12.04 -28.99 -0.88
CA LYS A 151 -12.90 -30.12 -0.47
C LYS A 151 -14.38 -29.88 -0.72
N LYS A 152 -14.86 -28.63 -0.56
CA LYS A 152 -16.25 -28.27 -0.87
C LYS A 152 -16.52 -28.30 -2.38
N LEU A 153 -15.56 -27.88 -3.20
CA LEU A 153 -15.65 -27.98 -4.66
C LEU A 153 -15.74 -29.43 -5.13
N ASP A 154 -14.87 -30.31 -4.62
CA ASP A 154 -14.88 -31.74 -4.96
C ASP A 154 -16.20 -32.43 -4.57
N SER A 155 -16.77 -32.05 -3.42
CA SER A 155 -18.07 -32.57 -2.97
C SER A 155 -19.22 -32.13 -3.88
N ILE A 156 -19.20 -30.88 -4.37
CA ILE A 156 -20.21 -30.37 -5.30
C ILE A 156 -20.10 -31.09 -6.65
N GLU A 157 -18.88 -31.31 -7.16
CA GLU A 157 -18.66 -32.00 -8.43
C GLU A 157 -19.19 -33.44 -8.40
N ASN A 158 -18.91 -34.19 -7.33
CA ASN A 158 -19.43 -35.54 -7.16
C ASN A 158 -20.97 -35.59 -7.10
N ASN A 159 -21.60 -34.61 -6.45
CA ASN A 159 -23.05 -34.51 -6.40
C ASN A 159 -23.65 -34.24 -7.79
N ILE A 160 -23.03 -33.34 -8.57
CA ILE A 160 -23.47 -33.05 -9.94
C ILE A 160 -23.36 -34.29 -10.83
N GLN A 161 -22.25 -35.03 -10.76
CA GLN A 161 -22.08 -36.27 -11.54
C GLN A 161 -23.12 -37.33 -11.18
N THR A 162 -23.46 -37.44 -9.89
CA THR A 162 -24.49 -38.37 -9.43
C THR A 162 -25.87 -38.00 -9.95
N ILE A 163 -26.22 -36.72 -9.95
CA ILE A 163 -27.48 -36.21 -10.49
C ILE A 163 -27.56 -36.44 -12.00
N LEU A 164 -26.48 -36.16 -12.73
CA LEU A 164 -26.42 -36.40 -14.19
C LEU A 164 -26.61 -37.88 -14.53
N LYS A 165 -26.02 -38.79 -13.73
CA LYS A 165 -26.19 -40.23 -13.91
C LYS A 165 -27.63 -40.68 -13.63
N GLN A 166 -28.25 -40.18 -12.56
CA GLN A 166 -29.65 -40.46 -12.25
C GLN A 166 -30.59 -39.92 -13.35
N GLN A 167 -30.32 -38.73 -13.89
CA GLN A 167 -31.08 -38.16 -14.99
C GLN A 167 -30.96 -39.02 -16.27
N ALA A 168 -29.77 -39.56 -16.53
CA ALA A 168 -29.53 -40.46 -17.66
C ALA A 168 -30.28 -41.80 -17.51
N GLU A 169 -30.36 -42.35 -16.30
CA GLU A 169 -31.09 -43.59 -16.01
C GLU A 169 -32.62 -43.38 -16.11
N VAL A 170 -33.16 -42.25 -15.65
CA VAL A 170 -34.59 -41.92 -15.80
C VAL A 170 -34.97 -41.71 -17.27
N ASN A 171 -34.09 -41.10 -18.06
CA ASN A 171 -34.33 -40.89 -19.50
C ASN A 171 -34.23 -42.18 -20.34
N GLN A 172 -33.76 -43.30 -19.79
CA GLN A 172 -33.77 -44.62 -20.45
C GLN A 172 -35.03 -45.44 -20.15
N LEU A 173 -35.89 -44.98 -19.24
CA LEU A 173 -37.13 -45.65 -18.82
C LEU A 173 -38.41 -44.99 -19.39
N ILE A 174 -38.25 -43.99 -20.27
CA ILE A 174 -39.31 -43.31 -21.04
C ILE A 174 -39.08 -43.59 -22.52
#